data_AF-A0A0J1GE61-F1
#
_entry.id   AF-A0A0J1GE61-F1
#
_cell.length_a   1.000
_cell.length_b   1.000
_cell.length_c   1.000
_cell.angle_alpha   90.00
_cell.angle_beta   90.00
_cell.angle_gamma   90.00
#
_symmetry.space_group_name_H-M   'P 1'
#
loop_
_entity.id
_entity.type
_entity.pdbx_description
1 polymer ?
#
loop_
_entity_poly.entity_id
_entity_poly.type
_entity_poly.pdbx_seq_one_letter_code
_entity_poly.pdbx_strand_id
1 'polypeptide(L)'
;MLKSFILACALCFASLAQAASADPALSKQVNAFVDGWHDDAAHARMAYFDKMAPDGVYIGTDRSELWQRDAFKAWARKYFEGKQSAWSFKATRRNVYASDDGKLIWFDELLDTPNMGHCMASGVIRRTGKGFEILHYQLSMAVPNGIAKQVTALVTQAEAAPSK
;
A
#
# COMPACT_ATOMS: atom_id res chain seq x y z
N MET A 1 39.71 45.32 -29.89
CA MET A 1 39.94 43.91 -29.51
C MET A 1 39.48 43.71 -28.07
N LEU A 2 38.36 43.01 -27.82
CA LEU A 2 38.02 42.29 -26.58
C LEU A 2 36.70 41.51 -26.81
N LYS A 3 36.74 40.37 -27.50
CA LYS A 3 36.64 39.00 -26.97
C LYS A 3 35.50 38.78 -25.96
N SER A 4 34.50 38.04 -26.47
CA SER A 4 33.32 37.42 -25.87
C SER A 4 33.53 36.85 -24.46
N PHE A 5 32.49 36.93 -23.61
CA PHE A 5 32.02 35.82 -22.74
C PHE A 5 30.77 36.29 -21.96
N ILE A 6 29.59 36.13 -22.56
CA ILE A 6 28.33 36.01 -21.79
C ILE A 6 27.84 34.60 -22.08
N LEU A 7 28.35 33.66 -21.29
CA LEU A 7 28.00 32.25 -21.37
C LEU A 7 26.71 32.03 -20.57
N ALA A 8 25.65 31.74 -21.30
CA ALA A 8 24.48 30.96 -20.93
C ALA A 8 24.29 30.61 -19.43
N CYS A 9 23.42 31.37 -18.74
CA CYS A 9 22.62 30.80 -17.66
C CYS A 9 21.54 29.91 -18.28
N ALA A 10 21.96 28.73 -18.74
CA ALA A 10 21.06 27.67 -19.17
C ALA A 10 20.31 27.14 -17.94
N LEU A 11 19.05 27.55 -17.80
CA LEU A 11 17.89 26.72 -17.47
C LEU A 11 18.22 25.41 -16.73
N CYS A 12 18.61 25.48 -15.46
CA CYS A 12 18.33 24.39 -14.53
C CYS A 12 16.88 24.53 -14.06
N PHE A 13 15.93 24.28 -14.97
CA PHE A 13 14.63 23.78 -14.53
C PHE A 13 14.91 22.40 -13.95
N ALA A 14 15.15 22.35 -12.64
CA ALA A 14 14.99 21.12 -11.90
C ALA A 14 13.59 20.62 -12.24
N SER A 15 13.51 19.56 -13.04
CA SER A 15 12.30 18.81 -13.26
C SER A 15 11.82 18.38 -11.89
N LEU A 16 10.87 19.12 -11.34
CA LEU A 16 10.00 18.63 -10.29
C LEU A 16 9.39 17.38 -10.89
N ALA A 17 9.94 16.22 -10.52
CA ALA A 17 9.39 14.93 -10.85
C ALA A 17 8.07 14.81 -10.09
N GLN A 18 7.05 15.46 -10.64
CA GLN A 18 5.68 15.20 -10.27
C GLN A 18 5.46 13.75 -10.67
N ALA A 19 5.24 12.87 -9.70
CA ALA A 19 4.80 11.51 -9.94
C ALA A 19 3.59 11.55 -10.88
N ALA A 20 3.82 11.34 -12.17
CA ALA A 20 2.75 11.35 -13.15
C ALA A 20 1.83 10.15 -12.83
N SER A 21 0.53 10.34 -12.99
CA SER A 21 -0.41 9.22 -13.03
C SER A 21 0.14 8.19 -14.03
N ALA A 22 0.15 6.92 -13.63
CA ALA A 22 0.56 5.85 -14.52
C ALA A 22 -0.33 5.82 -15.77
N ASP A 23 0.24 5.38 -16.90
CA ASP A 23 -0.52 5.16 -18.12
C ASP A 23 -1.73 4.23 -17.87
N PRO A 24 -2.89 4.44 -18.51
CA PRO A 24 -4.10 3.65 -18.24
C PRO A 24 -3.92 2.14 -18.39
N ALA A 25 -3.05 1.66 -19.29
CA ALA A 25 -2.82 0.23 -19.45
C ALA A 25 -2.08 -0.37 -18.25
N LEU A 26 -1.14 0.38 -17.67
CA LEU A 26 -0.45 -0.02 -16.44
C LEU A 26 -1.41 0.03 -15.25
N SER A 27 -2.18 1.12 -15.13
CA SER A 27 -3.18 1.28 -14.06
C SER A 27 -4.19 0.12 -14.04
N LYS A 28 -4.66 -0.33 -15.20
CA LYS A 28 -5.57 -1.49 -15.31
C LYS A 28 -4.92 -2.79 -14.82
N GLN A 29 -3.65 -3.02 -15.17
CA GLN A 29 -2.91 -4.20 -14.74
C GLN A 29 -2.66 -4.20 -13.22
N VAL A 30 -2.30 -3.04 -12.66
CA VAL A 30 -2.09 -2.87 -11.21
C VAL A 30 -3.41 -3.07 -10.46
N ASN A 31 -4.51 -2.49 -10.94
CA ASN A 31 -5.82 -2.71 -10.34
C ASN A 31 -6.20 -4.19 -10.29
N ALA A 32 -6.08 -4.90 -11.42
CA ALA A 32 -6.38 -6.33 -11.46
C ALA A 32 -5.48 -7.16 -10.52
N PHE A 33 -4.20 -6.79 -10.41
CA PHE A 33 -3.27 -7.45 -9.49
C PHE A 33 -3.64 -7.24 -8.02
N VAL A 34 -3.89 -5.99 -7.61
CA VAL A 34 -4.23 -5.65 -6.22
C VAL A 34 -5.64 -6.16 -5.86
N ASP A 35 -6.60 -6.08 -6.78
CA ASP A 35 -7.94 -6.66 -6.57
C ASP A 35 -7.88 -8.18 -6.42
N GLY A 36 -7.05 -8.85 -7.22
CA GLY A 36 -6.79 -10.29 -7.07
C GLY A 36 -6.04 -10.65 -5.79
N TRP A 37 -5.26 -9.72 -5.22
CA TRP A 37 -4.63 -9.89 -3.92
C TRP A 37 -5.65 -9.75 -2.78
N HIS A 38 -6.52 -8.75 -2.83
CA HIS A 38 -7.66 -8.60 -1.91
C HIS A 38 -8.63 -9.80 -1.99
N ASP A 39 -8.86 -10.33 -3.20
CA ASP A 39 -9.74 -11.49 -3.40
C ASP A 39 -9.17 -12.77 -2.76
N ASP A 40 -7.85 -12.97 -2.78
CA ASP A 40 -7.21 -14.09 -2.09
C ASP A 40 -7.44 -14.01 -0.58
N ALA A 41 -7.32 -12.83 0.02
CA ALA A 41 -7.64 -12.62 1.42
C ALA A 41 -9.12 -12.85 1.72
N ALA A 42 -10.01 -12.35 0.86
CA ALA A 42 -11.47 -12.47 1.02
C ALA A 42 -11.93 -13.93 1.01
N HIS A 43 -11.17 -14.81 0.34
CA HIS A 43 -11.43 -16.25 0.24
C HIS A 43 -10.41 -17.11 0.99
N ALA A 44 -9.64 -16.51 1.91
CA ALA A 44 -8.68 -17.22 2.76
C ALA A 44 -7.66 -18.10 1.97
N ARG A 45 -7.26 -17.65 0.77
CA ARG A 45 -6.30 -18.37 -0.09
C ARG A 45 -4.87 -17.98 0.27
N MET A 46 -4.03 -18.97 0.56
CA MET A 46 -2.61 -18.76 0.91
C MET A 46 -1.79 -18.11 -0.23
N ALA A 47 -2.29 -18.15 -1.47
CA ALA A 47 -1.73 -17.41 -2.62
C ALA A 47 -1.62 -15.90 -2.37
N TYR A 48 -2.38 -15.36 -1.40
CA TYR A 48 -2.24 -13.99 -0.89
C TYR A 48 -0.78 -13.63 -0.59
N PHE A 49 -0.06 -14.52 0.10
CA PHE A 49 1.33 -14.27 0.47
C PHE A 49 2.31 -14.47 -0.69
N ASP A 50 1.93 -15.24 -1.71
CA ASP A 50 2.79 -15.51 -2.87
C ASP A 50 2.82 -14.30 -3.84
N LYS A 51 1.87 -13.38 -3.71
CA LYS A 51 1.87 -12.06 -4.37
C LYS A 51 2.74 -11.02 -3.67
N MET A 52 3.26 -11.33 -2.48
CA MET A 52 4.23 -10.48 -1.78
C MET A 52 5.66 -10.94 -2.08
N ALA A 53 6.54 -9.97 -2.27
CA ALA A 53 7.96 -10.23 -2.47
C ALA A 53 8.56 -10.94 -1.25
N PRO A 54 9.61 -11.77 -1.40
CA PRO A 54 10.30 -12.39 -0.27
C PRO A 54 10.81 -11.39 0.77
N ASP A 55 11.20 -10.21 0.32
CA ASP A 55 11.61 -9.04 1.11
C ASP A 55 10.44 -8.08 1.42
N GLY A 56 9.20 -8.54 1.24
CA GLY A 56 7.99 -7.73 1.37
C GLY A 56 7.61 -7.40 2.81
N VAL A 57 7.11 -6.18 3.02
CA VAL A 57 6.65 -5.66 4.31
C VAL A 57 5.14 -5.42 4.32
N TYR A 58 4.48 -5.82 5.40
CA TYR A 58 3.09 -5.49 5.69
C TYR A 58 2.98 -4.75 7.03
N ILE A 59 2.35 -3.58 7.02
CA ILE A 59 2.00 -2.80 8.20
C ILE A 59 0.49 -2.81 8.33
N GLY A 60 0.01 -3.41 9.43
CA GLY A 60 -1.40 -3.50 9.74
C GLY A 60 -1.92 -2.26 10.48
N THR A 61 -3.14 -2.35 11.01
CA THR A 61 -3.81 -1.21 11.65
C THR A 61 -3.43 -1.06 13.13
N ASP A 62 -2.97 -2.12 13.78
CA ASP A 62 -2.49 -2.06 15.17
C ASP A 62 -1.04 -1.54 15.20
N ARG A 63 -0.72 -0.72 16.21
CA ARG A 63 0.59 -0.03 16.33
C ARG A 63 1.79 -0.98 16.40
N SER A 64 1.58 -2.24 16.82
CA SER A 64 2.62 -3.26 16.91
C SER A 64 2.87 -3.99 15.59
N GLU A 65 2.02 -3.77 14.59
CA GLU A 65 2.09 -4.49 13.32
C GLU A 65 3.11 -3.89 12.38
N LEU A 66 4.28 -4.54 12.33
CA LEU A 66 5.26 -4.38 11.28
C LEU A 66 5.81 -5.77 10.96
N TRP A 67 5.41 -6.32 9.82
CA TRP A 67 5.67 -7.70 9.50
C TRP A 67 6.52 -7.86 8.25
N GLN A 68 7.54 -8.71 8.34
CA GLN A 68 8.17 -9.32 7.17
C GLN A 68 7.25 -10.43 6.63
N ARG A 69 7.18 -10.60 5.30
CA ARG A 69 6.24 -11.52 4.64
C ARG A 69 6.16 -12.90 5.29
N ASP A 70 7.29 -13.55 5.54
CA ASP A 70 7.27 -14.95 6.02
C ASP A 70 6.79 -15.06 7.47
N ALA A 71 7.14 -14.08 8.32
CA ALA A 71 6.60 -13.98 9.67
C ALA A 71 5.10 -13.69 9.65
N PHE A 72 4.66 -12.78 8.75
CA PHE A 72 3.24 -12.48 8.55
C PHE A 72 2.48 -13.73 8.11
N LYS A 73 2.97 -14.43 7.09
CA LYS A 73 2.40 -15.67 6.56
C LYS A 73 2.26 -16.72 7.65
N ALA A 74 3.29 -16.92 8.47
CA ALA A 74 3.27 -17.89 9.55
C ALA A 74 2.22 -17.55 10.62
N TRP A 75 2.19 -16.30 11.09
CA TRP A 75 1.21 -15.84 12.08
C TRP A 75 -0.23 -15.88 11.53
N ALA A 76 -0.40 -15.52 10.26
CA ALA A 76 -1.70 -15.41 9.61
C ALA A 76 -2.34 -16.75 9.24
N ARG A 77 -1.60 -17.87 9.27
CA ARG A 77 -2.16 -19.21 8.95
C ARG A 77 -3.46 -19.48 9.70
N LYS A 78 -3.56 -19.09 10.97
CA LYS A 78 -4.78 -19.28 11.79
C LYS A 78 -6.03 -18.56 11.28
N TYR A 79 -5.85 -17.54 10.43
CA TYR A 79 -6.92 -16.78 9.79
C TYR A 79 -7.20 -17.23 8.35
N PHE A 80 -6.31 -18.01 7.73
CA PHE A 80 -6.46 -18.50 6.37
C PHE A 80 -6.80 -19.99 6.30
N GLU A 81 -6.01 -20.83 6.96
CA GLU A 81 -6.13 -22.29 6.85
C GLU A 81 -7.44 -22.78 7.50
N GLY A 82 -8.26 -23.49 6.71
CA GLY A 82 -9.57 -23.98 7.15
C GLY A 82 -10.61 -22.88 7.37
N LYS A 83 -10.37 -21.65 6.90
CA LYS A 83 -11.31 -20.53 6.96
C LYS A 83 -11.93 -20.28 5.58
N GLN A 84 -13.12 -19.68 5.57
CA GLN A 84 -13.79 -19.25 4.33
C GLN A 84 -13.38 -17.84 3.90
N SER A 85 -12.89 -17.03 4.85
CA SER A 85 -12.47 -15.64 4.64
C SER A 85 -11.49 -15.24 5.74
N ALA A 86 -10.50 -14.40 5.40
CA ALA A 86 -9.60 -13.78 6.36
C ALA A 86 -9.92 -12.29 6.50
N TRP A 87 -9.68 -11.53 5.43
CA TRP A 87 -9.92 -10.08 5.37
C TRP A 87 -10.69 -9.75 4.10
N SER A 88 -11.63 -8.81 4.16
CA SER A 88 -12.40 -8.37 2.99
C SER A 88 -12.21 -6.87 2.77
N PHE A 89 -11.60 -6.55 1.63
CA PHE A 89 -11.27 -5.19 1.21
C PHE A 89 -11.83 -4.98 -0.20
N LYS A 90 -12.61 -3.91 -0.39
CA LYS A 90 -13.08 -3.50 -1.71
C LYS A 90 -12.63 -2.07 -1.98
N ALA A 91 -11.78 -1.88 -2.99
CA ALA A 91 -11.38 -0.55 -3.39
C ALA A 91 -12.55 0.24 -3.97
N THR A 92 -12.79 1.43 -3.42
CA THR A 92 -13.71 2.43 -3.97
C THR A 92 -12.98 3.47 -4.79
N ARG A 93 -11.68 3.64 -4.53
CA ARG A 93 -10.75 4.48 -5.30
C ARG A 93 -9.36 3.88 -5.22
N ARG A 94 -8.64 3.86 -6.34
CA ARG A 94 -7.21 3.55 -6.38
C ARG A 94 -6.51 4.46 -7.37
N ASN A 95 -5.46 5.17 -6.92
CA ASN A 95 -4.58 5.94 -7.80
C ASN A 95 -3.29 5.14 -7.99
N VAL A 96 -2.74 5.16 -9.20
CA VAL A 96 -1.53 4.40 -9.56
C VAL A 96 -0.49 5.34 -10.14
N TYR A 97 0.74 5.17 -9.70
CA TYR A 97 1.92 5.94 -10.08
C TYR A 97 3.06 4.97 -10.40
N ALA A 98 4.03 5.42 -11.19
CA ALA A 98 5.17 4.59 -11.54
C ALA A 98 6.44 5.42 -11.70
N SER A 99 7.59 4.76 -11.53
CA SER A 99 8.89 5.28 -11.96
C SER A 99 8.93 5.43 -13.48
N ASP A 100 9.84 6.26 -13.99
CA ASP A 100 10.00 6.48 -15.43
C ASP A 100 10.27 5.19 -16.21
N ASP A 101 10.97 4.23 -15.59
CA ASP A 101 11.25 2.91 -16.17
C ASP A 101 10.14 1.87 -15.93
N GLY A 102 9.07 2.24 -15.23
CA GLY A 102 7.90 1.41 -14.92
C GLY A 102 8.20 0.19 -14.05
N LYS A 103 9.38 0.12 -13.41
CA LYS A 103 9.76 -1.03 -12.58
C LYS A 103 9.27 -0.91 -11.15
N LEU A 104 9.23 0.29 -10.60
CA LEU A 104 8.59 0.56 -9.32
C LEU A 104 7.27 1.27 -9.55
N ILE A 105 6.25 0.79 -8.87
CA ILE A 105 4.88 1.27 -8.94
C ILE A 105 4.46 1.55 -7.50
N TRP A 106 3.74 2.63 -7.26
CA TRP A 106 3.09 2.86 -5.98
C TRP A 106 1.65 3.26 -6.20
N PHE A 107 0.83 2.97 -5.20
CA PHE A 107 -0.59 3.26 -5.24
C PHE A 107 -1.08 3.70 -3.87
N ASP A 108 -2.15 4.48 -3.87
CA ASP A 108 -3.00 4.69 -2.71
C ASP A 108 -4.41 4.22 -3.04
N GLU A 109 -5.08 3.63 -2.07
CA GLU A 109 -6.46 3.17 -2.19
C GLU A 109 -7.31 3.52 -0.98
N LEU A 110 -8.56 3.87 -1.26
CA LEU A 110 -9.63 3.92 -0.28
C LEU A 110 -10.41 2.61 -0.37
N LEU A 111 -10.60 1.96 0.76
CA LEU A 111 -11.19 0.64 0.88
C LEU A 111 -12.47 0.68 1.71
N ASP A 112 -13.51 0.01 1.24
CA ASP A 112 -14.62 -0.41 2.06
C ASP A 112 -14.30 -1.75 2.72
N THR A 113 -14.60 -1.86 4.00
CA THR A 113 -14.41 -3.09 4.79
C THR A 113 -15.66 -3.39 5.61
N PRO A 114 -16.02 -4.67 5.82
CA PRO A 114 -17.18 -5.01 6.65
C PRO A 114 -17.01 -4.66 8.13
N ASN A 115 -15.78 -4.73 8.67
CA ASN A 115 -15.53 -4.75 10.12
C ASN A 115 -14.73 -3.56 10.65
N MET A 116 -14.09 -2.76 9.78
CA MET A 116 -13.24 -1.62 10.17
C MET A 116 -13.76 -0.28 9.64
N GLY A 117 -14.90 -0.26 8.96
CA GLY A 117 -15.34 0.92 8.21
C GLY A 117 -14.43 1.18 7.02
N HIS A 118 -14.24 2.45 6.65
CA HIS A 118 -13.32 2.80 5.57
C HIS A 118 -11.87 2.69 6.04
N CYS A 119 -11.03 2.10 5.19
CA CYS A 119 -9.58 2.08 5.39
C CYS A 119 -8.89 2.85 4.26
N MET A 120 -7.76 3.46 4.56
CA MET A 120 -6.82 3.97 3.58
C MET A 120 -5.60 3.05 3.58
N ALA A 121 -5.15 2.69 2.39
CA ALA A 121 -3.90 1.95 2.22
C ALA A 121 -3.01 2.58 1.18
N SER A 122 -1.71 2.34 1.33
CA SER A 122 -0.72 2.61 0.31
C SER A 122 0.17 1.39 0.11
N GLY A 123 0.58 1.18 -1.13
CA GLY A 123 1.43 0.04 -1.46
C GLY A 123 2.48 0.38 -2.50
N VAL A 124 3.56 -0.41 -2.48
CA VAL A 124 4.65 -0.38 -3.44
C VAL A 124 4.72 -1.74 -4.12
N ILE A 125 4.80 -1.74 -5.44
CA ILE A 125 4.88 -2.91 -6.30
C ILE A 125 6.20 -2.88 -7.06
N ARG A 126 6.86 -4.03 -7.12
CA ARG A 126 7.97 -4.30 -8.04
C ARG A 126 7.44 -5.04 -9.26
N ARG A 127 7.72 -4.52 -10.45
CA ARG A 127 7.52 -5.26 -11.70
C ARG A 127 8.73 -6.16 -11.95
N THR A 128 8.46 -7.44 -12.15
CA THR A 128 9.44 -8.47 -12.45
C THR A 128 9.21 -9.03 -13.85
N GLY A 129 10.13 -9.86 -14.34
CA GLY A 129 9.91 -10.62 -15.58
C GLY A 129 8.73 -11.61 -15.52
N LYS A 130 8.21 -11.91 -14.32
CA LYS A 130 7.12 -12.87 -14.08
C LYS A 130 5.78 -12.20 -13.75
N GLY A 131 5.73 -10.87 -13.64
CA GLY A 131 4.54 -10.13 -13.22
C GLY A 131 4.83 -9.12 -12.11
N PHE A 132 3.89 -8.91 -11.21
CA PHE A 132 4.01 -7.96 -10.10
C PHE A 132 4.18 -8.69 -8.76
N GLU A 133 4.84 -8.01 -7.83
CA GLU A 133 4.88 -8.42 -6.43
C GLU A 133 4.79 -7.19 -5.51
N ILE A 134 4.12 -7.34 -4.37
CA ILE A 134 4.01 -6.31 -3.33
C ILE A 134 5.33 -6.26 -2.54
N LEU A 135 6.01 -5.12 -2.57
CA LEU A 135 7.20 -4.84 -1.74
C LEU A 135 6.82 -4.27 -0.37
N HIS A 136 5.79 -3.45 -0.33
CA HIS A 136 5.36 -2.77 0.89
C HIS A 136 3.86 -2.54 0.81
N TYR A 137 3.16 -2.73 1.92
CA TYR A 137 1.76 -2.37 2.05
C TYR A 137 1.48 -1.87 3.46
N GLN A 138 0.83 -0.72 3.57
CA GLN A 138 0.42 -0.13 4.84
C GLN A 138 -1.08 0.10 4.83
N LEU A 139 -1.77 -0.45 5.83
CA LEU A 139 -3.20 -0.30 6.05
C LEU A 139 -3.47 0.59 7.26
N SER A 140 -4.44 1.49 7.14
CA SER A 140 -4.87 2.35 8.25
C SER A 140 -6.38 2.55 8.23
N MET A 141 -6.99 2.70 9.41
CA MET A 141 -8.39 3.11 9.52
C MET A 141 -8.51 4.59 9.12
N ALA A 142 -9.44 4.92 8.22
CA ALA A 142 -9.64 6.27 7.72
C ALA A 142 -10.50 7.10 8.70
N VAL A 143 -9.92 7.50 9.83
CA VAL A 143 -10.62 8.25 10.87
C VAL A 143 -11.04 9.64 10.36
N PRO A 144 -12.35 9.99 10.36
CA PRO A 144 -12.79 11.33 10.00
C PRO A 144 -12.23 12.39 10.95
N ASN A 145 -11.68 13.47 10.40
CA ASN A 145 -11.07 14.55 11.17
C ASN A 145 -11.99 15.14 12.27
N GLY A 146 -13.30 15.18 12.01
CA GLY A 146 -14.29 15.69 12.98
C GLY A 146 -14.40 14.87 14.27
N ILE A 147 -14.01 13.60 14.24
CA ILE A 147 -14.03 12.71 15.42
C ILE A 147 -12.64 12.32 15.92
N ALA A 148 -11.57 12.84 15.31
CA ALA A 148 -10.19 12.45 15.60
C ALA A 148 -9.86 12.54 17.10
N LYS A 149 -10.27 13.62 17.79
CA LYS A 149 -10.06 13.79 19.24
C LYS A 149 -10.71 12.70 20.08
N GLN A 150 -11.89 12.21 19.68
CA GLN A 150 -12.60 11.16 20.41
C GLN A 150 -11.87 9.82 20.24
N VAL A 151 -11.42 9.52 19.02
CA VAL A 151 -10.62 8.32 18.74
C VAL A 151 -9.29 8.37 19.50
N THR A 152 -8.60 9.51 19.52
CA THR A 152 -7.35 9.67 20.31
C THR A 152 -7.57 9.37 21.79
N ALA A 153 -8.69 9.82 22.37
CA ALA A 153 -9.00 9.53 23.77
C ALA A 153 -9.23 8.03 24.01
N LEU A 154 -9.95 7.35 23.12
CA LEU A 154 -10.18 5.90 23.21
C LEU A 154 -8.89 5.09 23.07
N VAL A 155 -8.04 5.46 22.11
CA VAL A 155 -6.72 4.82 21.92
C VAL A 155 -5.85 5.00 23.17
N THR A 156 -5.78 6.23 23.70
CA THR A 156 -4.99 6.52 24.91
C THR A 156 -5.47 5.70 26.10
N GLN A 157 -6.79 5.58 26.28
CA GLN A 157 -7.38 4.78 27.36
C GLN A 157 -7.05 3.28 27.20
N ALA A 158 -7.17 2.75 25.98
CA ALA A 158 -6.89 1.35 25.68
C ALA A 158 -5.40 1.01 25.90
N GLU A 159 -4.50 1.91 25.54
CA GLU A 159 -3.05 1.71 25.68
C GLU A 159 -2.54 1.89 27.11
N ALA A 160 -3.24 2.67 27.95
CA ALA A 160 -2.90 2.83 29.36
C ALA A 160 -3.36 1.64 30.22
N ALA A 161 -4.31 0.83 29.74
CA ALA A 161 -4.76 -0.35 30.46
C ALA A 161 -3.64 -1.43 30.45
N PRO A 162 -3.30 -2.05 31.59
CA PRO A 162 -2.35 -3.15 31.60
C PRO A 162 -2.87 -4.27 30.69
N SER A 163 -1.97 -4.85 29.89
CA SER A 163 -2.28 -5.98 29.02
C SER A 163 -2.89 -7.10 29.86
N LYS A 164 -4.09 -7.57 29.46
CA LYS A 164 -4.75 -8.71 30.10
C LYS A 164 -4.00 -10.02 29.85
#